data_AF-A0AAN7C276-F1
#
_entry.id   AF-A0AAN7C276-F1
#
_cell.length_a   1.000
_cell.length_b   1.000
_cell.length_c   1.000
_cell.angle_alpha   90.00
_cell.angle_beta   90.00
_cell.angle_gamma   90.00
#
_symmetry.space_group_name_H-M   'P 1'
#
loop_
_entity.id
_entity.type
_entity.pdbx_description
1 polymer ?
#
loop_
_entity_poly.entity_id
_entity_poly.type
_entity_poly.pdbx_seq_one_letter_code
_entity_poly.pdbx_strand_id
1 'polypeptide(L)'
;MANREPFQYDSRPHGRQIRLLFAEPRGDHGQDSSLLSVRLVEANLDTAVFDALSYVWGDQANHVYITCNGKGHHVGQNLHAARMEYRRRGQFGQGLWADAICINQGDDREKTDQVRMMRDVYSAASRTIIWLGPVEAGDVEAIQLAELAYKKCPEHLRYEEDGTWRLLSLFHGSDRGLPGAKVGSDICPTWRSLFKILLHPWFSRIWIVQELLLSRNPQMWRGGETISTAALLWMANQVGEHAELQEAIYLSEGSISKFNARNIAWCHRRFHKDKLDPLWVNMSRTMDMEAKLILDRFFALAGISEGLPEDFVNYTKTLEEVGGSGWSHDPVR
;
A
#
# COMPACT_ATOMS: atom_id res chain seq x y z
N MET A 1 25.74 25.33 -3.09
CA MET A 1 24.31 25.01 -3.25
C MET A 1 23.56 26.33 -3.33
N ALA A 2 22.87 26.61 -4.44
CA ALA A 2 22.12 27.86 -4.56
C ALA A 2 21.06 27.93 -3.46
N ASN A 3 21.04 29.03 -2.71
CA ASN A 3 20.14 29.30 -1.60
C ASN A 3 18.70 29.51 -2.14
N ARG A 4 18.03 28.44 -2.55
CA ARG A 4 16.63 28.49 -3.01
C ARG A 4 15.73 28.67 -1.79
N GLU A 5 14.76 29.56 -1.91
CA GLU A 5 13.73 29.80 -0.90
C GLU A 5 13.08 28.46 -0.48
N PRO A 6 12.85 28.20 0.83
CA PRO A 6 12.21 26.97 1.28
C PRO A 6 10.74 26.93 0.82
N PHE A 7 10.29 25.76 0.37
CA PHE A 7 8.89 25.51 0.04
C PHE A 7 8.02 25.65 1.29
N GLN A 8 6.88 26.32 1.11
CA GLN A 8 5.81 26.41 2.10
C GLN A 8 4.51 26.08 1.41
N TYR A 9 3.62 25.38 2.12
CA TYR A 9 2.27 25.15 1.63
C TYR A 9 1.52 26.48 1.57
N ASP A 10 0.71 26.64 0.53
CA ASP A 10 -0.26 27.74 0.42
C ASP A 10 -1.40 27.53 1.44
N SER A 11 -2.53 28.21 1.25
CA SER A 11 -3.71 28.01 2.08
C SER A 11 -4.12 26.53 2.17
N ARG A 12 -4.75 26.17 3.29
CA ARG A 12 -5.35 24.85 3.47
C ARG A 12 -6.40 24.60 2.37
N PRO A 13 -6.42 23.42 1.73
CA PRO A 13 -7.46 23.10 0.75
C PRO A 13 -8.83 23.11 1.44
N HIS A 14 -9.85 23.63 0.77
CA HIS A 14 -11.20 23.73 1.32
C HIS A 14 -12.15 22.74 0.64
N GLY A 15 -13.04 22.14 1.44
CA GLY A 15 -14.00 21.15 0.94
C GLY A 15 -13.30 19.92 0.38
N ARG A 16 -13.74 19.46 -0.80
CA ARG A 16 -13.21 18.25 -1.46
C ARG A 16 -12.02 18.56 -2.36
N GLN A 17 -11.07 19.33 -1.86
CA GLN A 17 -9.85 19.68 -2.58
C GLN A 17 -8.66 18.87 -2.10
N ILE A 18 -7.84 18.42 -3.05
CA ILE A 18 -6.59 17.71 -2.83
C ILE A 18 -5.47 18.42 -3.59
N ARG A 19 -4.21 18.14 -3.22
CA ARG A 19 -3.06 18.54 -4.04
C ARG A 19 -2.55 17.37 -4.86
N LEU A 20 -2.08 17.65 -6.07
CA LEU A 20 -1.53 16.66 -7.00
C LEU A 20 -0.13 17.07 -7.43
N LEU A 21 0.76 16.08 -7.48
CA LEU A 21 2.15 16.21 -7.86
C LEU A 21 2.31 15.97 -9.37
N PHE A 22 2.82 16.98 -10.08
CA PHE A 22 3.13 16.91 -11.52
C PHE A 22 4.64 16.95 -11.75
N ALA A 23 5.10 16.32 -12.83
CA ALA A 23 6.49 16.47 -13.28
C ALA A 23 6.64 17.85 -13.89
N GLU A 24 7.75 18.53 -13.63
CA GLU A 24 8.15 19.58 -14.55
C GLU A 24 8.82 18.98 -15.79
N PRO A 25 8.53 19.50 -16.99
CA PRO A 25 9.29 19.19 -18.18
C PRO A 25 10.78 19.44 -17.91
N ARG A 26 11.67 18.63 -18.49
CA ARG A 26 13.09 19.00 -18.55
C ARG A 26 13.17 20.31 -19.33
N GLY A 27 13.57 21.40 -18.66
CA GLY A 27 13.95 22.61 -19.37
C GLY A 27 15.12 22.32 -20.32
N ASP A 28 15.19 23.05 -21.42
CA ASP A 28 16.24 22.94 -22.45
C ASP A 28 17.65 23.33 -21.92
N HIS A 29 17.73 23.73 -20.65
CA HIS A 29 18.97 24.05 -19.97
C HIS A 29 19.56 22.77 -19.37
N GLY A 30 20.66 22.31 -19.98
CA GLY A 30 21.41 21.10 -19.62
C GLY A 30 22.05 21.10 -18.22
N GLN A 31 21.27 21.37 -17.16
CA GLN A 31 21.69 21.20 -15.78
C GLN A 31 21.05 19.96 -15.15
N ASP A 32 21.94 19.09 -14.70
CA ASP A 32 21.79 18.00 -13.75
C ASP A 32 20.48 17.18 -13.85
N SER A 33 20.52 16.15 -14.70
CA SER A 33 19.49 15.13 -14.88
C SER A 33 19.00 14.48 -13.57
N SER A 34 19.72 14.63 -12.46
CA SER A 34 19.48 13.96 -11.19
C SER A 34 18.47 14.66 -10.27
N LEU A 35 18.29 15.99 -10.39
CA LEU A 35 17.43 16.75 -9.48
C LEU A 35 15.97 16.69 -9.93
N LEU A 36 15.13 16.09 -9.11
CA LEU A 36 13.69 16.00 -9.34
C LEU A 36 13.04 17.39 -9.11
N SER A 37 12.40 17.91 -10.15
CA SER A 37 11.55 19.11 -10.07
C SER A 37 10.09 18.75 -10.30
N VAL A 38 9.22 19.27 -9.43
CA VAL A 38 7.80 18.97 -9.38
C VAL A 38 6.97 20.22 -9.17
N ARG A 39 5.72 20.18 -9.63
CA ARG A 39 4.69 21.14 -9.22
C ARG A 39 3.63 20.48 -8.37
N LEU A 40 3.24 21.16 -7.31
CA LEU A 40 2.12 20.80 -6.47
C LEU A 40 0.94 21.72 -6.81
N VAL A 41 -0.18 21.13 -7.22
CA VAL A 41 -1.34 21.86 -7.76
C VAL A 41 -2.60 21.40 -7.04
N GLU A 42 -3.42 22.34 -6.58
CA GLU A 42 -4.74 22.04 -6.03
C GLU A 42 -5.72 21.59 -7.12
N ALA A 43 -6.52 20.58 -6.80
CA ALA A 43 -7.52 20.01 -7.68
C ALA A 43 -8.77 19.59 -6.88
N ASN A 44 -9.93 19.61 -7.54
CA ASN A 44 -11.16 19.08 -6.96
C ASN A 44 -11.16 17.55 -7.10
N LEU A 45 -11.31 16.84 -5.97
CA LEU A 45 -11.28 15.39 -5.91
C LEU A 45 -12.34 14.71 -6.79
N ASP A 46 -13.51 15.34 -6.94
CA ASP A 46 -14.64 14.77 -7.68
C ASP A 46 -14.47 14.83 -9.20
N THR A 47 -13.56 15.67 -9.70
CA THR A 47 -13.33 15.88 -11.14
C THR A 47 -11.90 15.60 -11.59
N ALA A 48 -10.95 15.48 -10.65
CA ALA A 48 -9.56 15.24 -10.96
C ALA A 48 -9.32 13.83 -11.52
N VAL A 49 -8.42 13.74 -12.49
CA VAL A 49 -7.90 12.48 -13.02
C VAL A 49 -6.44 12.35 -12.56
N PHE A 50 -6.18 11.38 -11.69
CA PHE A 50 -4.89 11.22 -11.04
C PHE A 50 -4.61 9.75 -10.69
N ASP A 51 -3.33 9.45 -10.45
CA ASP A 51 -2.89 8.20 -9.82
C ASP A 51 -2.62 8.45 -8.33
N ALA A 52 -2.82 7.45 -7.48
CA ALA A 52 -2.42 7.51 -6.07
C ALA A 52 -1.15 6.68 -5.84
N LEU A 53 -0.31 7.09 -4.90
CA LEU A 53 0.90 6.38 -4.49
C LEU A 53 0.75 5.82 -3.08
N SER A 54 0.96 4.51 -2.96
CA SER A 54 1.04 3.78 -1.71
C SER A 54 2.46 3.25 -1.53
N TYR A 55 3.14 3.63 -0.46
CA TYR A 55 4.56 3.30 -0.26
C TYR A 55 4.96 3.39 1.21
N VAL A 56 6.00 2.65 1.61
CA VAL A 56 6.58 2.80 2.95
C VAL A 56 7.31 4.13 3.02
N TRP A 57 6.99 4.99 3.97
CA TRP A 57 7.68 6.29 4.10
C TRP A 57 9.18 6.14 4.37
N GLY A 58 9.59 5.04 4.99
CA GLY A 58 10.99 4.72 5.29
C GLY A 58 11.54 5.52 6.46
N ASP A 59 12.86 5.48 6.60
CA ASP A 59 13.58 6.24 7.62
C ASP A 59 13.38 7.75 7.42
N GLN A 60 12.76 8.38 8.42
CA GLN A 60 12.49 9.82 8.43
C GLN A 60 13.75 10.67 8.60
N ALA A 61 14.92 10.08 8.88
CA ALA A 61 16.18 10.81 8.82
C ALA A 61 16.67 11.00 7.37
N ASN A 62 16.28 10.12 6.45
CA ASN A 62 16.81 10.05 5.09
C ASN A 62 15.94 10.85 4.12
N HIS A 63 16.24 12.14 4.00
CA HIS A 63 15.58 13.05 3.08
C HIS A 63 16.44 13.33 1.83
N VAL A 64 15.76 13.46 0.70
CA VAL A 64 16.33 13.88 -0.58
C VAL A 64 15.80 15.27 -0.91
N TYR A 65 16.70 16.14 -1.36
CA TYR A 65 16.35 17.49 -1.79
C TYR A 65 15.71 17.46 -3.18
N ILE A 66 14.59 18.15 -3.33
CA ILE A 66 13.86 18.32 -4.60
C ILE A 66 13.48 19.80 -4.78
N THR A 67 13.07 20.16 -5.99
CA THR A 67 12.44 21.47 -6.25
C THR A 67 10.94 21.30 -6.37
N CYS A 68 10.18 21.99 -5.53
CA CYS A 68 8.72 21.99 -5.52
C CYS A 68 8.22 23.42 -5.76
N ASN A 69 7.45 23.64 -6.84
CA ASN A 69 6.96 24.98 -7.22
C ASN A 69 8.11 26.03 -7.30
N GLY A 70 9.27 25.64 -7.82
CA GLY A 70 10.47 26.50 -7.90
C GLY A 70 11.23 26.70 -6.58
N LYS A 71 10.70 26.21 -5.46
CA LYS A 71 11.28 26.35 -4.11
C LYS A 71 11.95 25.05 -3.64
N GLY A 72 12.89 25.15 -2.71
CA GLY A 72 13.59 23.99 -2.17
C GLY A 72 12.73 23.19 -1.19
N HIS A 73 12.64 21.87 -1.37
CA HIS A 73 11.87 20.99 -0.48
C HIS A 73 12.60 19.68 -0.20
N HIS A 74 12.29 19.04 0.92
CA HIS A 74 12.86 17.75 1.31
C HIS A 74 11.75 16.70 1.34
N VAL A 75 11.99 15.57 0.68
CA VAL A 75 11.08 14.43 0.66
C VAL A 75 11.80 13.16 1.09
N GLY A 76 11.06 12.19 1.64
CA GLY A 76 11.63 10.89 1.98
C GLY A 76 12.19 10.17 0.75
N GLN A 77 13.26 9.38 0.96
CA GLN A 77 13.94 8.65 -0.12
C GLN A 77 13.01 7.74 -0.93
N ASN A 78 12.04 7.09 -0.27
CA ASN A 78 11.10 6.19 -0.94
C ASN A 78 10.11 6.94 -1.86
N LEU A 79 9.65 8.14 -1.45
CA LEU A 79 8.82 8.99 -2.31
C LEU A 79 9.62 9.44 -3.53
N HIS A 80 10.86 9.88 -3.32
CA HIS A 80 11.76 10.27 -4.40
C HIS A 80 11.98 9.12 -5.39
N ALA A 81 12.32 7.92 -4.91
CA ALA A 81 12.56 6.74 -5.73
C ALA A 81 11.31 6.33 -6.53
N ALA A 82 10.15 6.24 -5.89
CA ALA A 82 8.88 5.95 -6.54
C ALA A 82 8.57 6.98 -7.64
N ARG A 83 8.80 8.26 -7.35
CA ARG A 83 8.51 9.35 -8.28
C ARG A 83 9.45 9.36 -9.49
N MET A 84 10.71 9.00 -9.29
CA MET A 84 11.68 8.84 -10.38
C MET A 84 11.32 7.65 -11.26
N GLU A 85 10.87 6.53 -10.69
CA GLU A 85 10.39 5.39 -11.46
C GLU A 85 9.12 5.72 -12.24
N TYR A 86 8.17 6.42 -11.62
CA TYR A 86 6.96 6.93 -12.27
C TYR A 86 7.30 7.79 -13.50
N ARG A 87 8.31 8.64 -13.38
CA ARG A 87 8.87 9.44 -14.50
C ARG A 87 9.51 8.55 -15.57
N ARG A 88 10.32 7.56 -15.18
CA ARG A 88 11.01 6.64 -16.11
C ARG A 88 10.03 5.88 -16.99
N ARG A 89 8.85 5.54 -16.45
CA ARG A 89 7.75 4.87 -17.16
C ARG A 89 6.93 5.79 -18.08
N GLY A 90 7.34 7.05 -18.27
CA GLY A 90 6.72 7.97 -19.22
C GLY A 90 5.52 8.77 -18.67
N GLN A 91 5.24 8.70 -17.36
CA GLN A 91 4.07 9.35 -16.77
C GLN A 91 4.38 10.81 -16.40
N PHE A 92 4.36 11.69 -17.40
CA PHE A 92 4.66 13.12 -17.23
C PHE A 92 3.40 13.99 -17.03
N GLY A 93 2.28 13.63 -17.66
CA GLY A 93 1.06 14.46 -17.69
C GLY A 93 0.01 14.11 -16.63
N GLN A 94 0.13 12.95 -15.99
CA GLN A 94 -0.82 12.47 -14.99
C GLN A 94 -0.44 12.99 -13.60
N GLY A 95 -1.38 13.60 -12.89
CA GLY A 95 -1.18 14.01 -11.50
C GLY A 95 -0.98 12.78 -10.61
N LEU A 96 -0.05 12.86 -9.65
CA LEU A 96 0.20 11.82 -8.66
C LEU A 96 -0.16 12.35 -7.27
N TRP A 97 -1.03 11.66 -6.56
CA TRP A 97 -1.31 11.94 -5.16
C TRP A 97 -0.39 11.06 -4.28
N ALA A 98 0.35 11.71 -3.37
CA ALA A 98 1.18 11.04 -2.37
C ALA A 98 1.07 11.81 -1.05
N ASP A 99 0.55 11.15 -0.02
CA ASP A 99 0.19 11.73 1.28
C ASP A 99 1.29 12.62 1.89
N ALA A 100 2.55 12.20 1.87
CA ALA A 100 3.64 12.92 2.53
C ALA A 100 3.95 14.31 1.95
N ILE A 101 3.55 14.59 0.69
CA ILE A 101 3.78 15.88 0.02
C ILE A 101 2.47 16.57 -0.42
N CYS A 102 1.40 15.81 -0.64
CA CYS A 102 0.11 16.38 -1.04
C CYS A 102 -0.67 16.93 0.16
N ILE A 103 -0.34 16.45 1.37
CA ILE A 103 -0.89 16.92 2.64
C ILE A 103 0.21 17.68 3.38
N ASN A 104 -0.11 18.85 3.93
CA ASN A 104 0.73 19.54 4.89
C ASN A 104 0.76 18.75 6.20
N GLN A 105 1.76 17.87 6.34
CA GLN A 105 1.94 17.02 7.52
C GLN A 105 2.19 17.80 8.82
N GLY A 106 2.50 19.10 8.74
CA GLY A 106 2.68 20.00 9.89
C GLY A 106 1.40 20.70 10.36
N ASP A 107 0.27 20.53 9.68
CA ASP A 107 -1.02 21.11 10.05
C ASP A 107 -2.03 20.01 10.39
N ASP A 108 -2.28 19.79 11.69
CA ASP A 108 -3.17 18.71 12.16
C ASP A 108 -4.62 18.87 11.69
N ARG A 109 -5.08 20.10 11.41
CA ARG A 109 -6.43 20.34 10.88
C ARG A 109 -6.48 19.90 9.42
N GLU A 110 -5.52 20.35 8.61
CA GLU A 110 -5.42 19.88 7.21
C GLU A 110 -5.27 18.36 7.15
N LYS A 111 -4.39 17.79 7.98
CA LYS A 111 -4.20 16.33 8.05
C LYS A 111 -5.49 15.61 8.40
N THR A 112 -6.25 16.09 9.38
CA THR A 112 -7.55 15.51 9.74
C THR A 112 -8.53 15.53 8.57
N ASP A 113 -8.67 16.68 7.91
CA ASP A 113 -9.58 16.85 6.78
C ASP A 113 -9.17 15.98 5.57
N GLN A 114 -7.87 15.89 5.27
CA GLN A 114 -7.36 15.06 4.18
C GLN A 114 -7.45 13.56 4.49
N VAL A 115 -7.20 13.14 5.74
CA VAL A 115 -7.31 11.72 6.14
C VAL A 115 -8.76 11.25 6.12
N ARG A 116 -9.73 12.11 6.47
CA ARG A 116 -11.17 11.82 6.26
C ARG A 116 -11.49 11.50 4.81
N MET A 117 -10.81 12.16 3.87
CA MET A 117 -10.99 11.94 2.44
C MET A 117 -10.17 10.78 1.87
N MET A 118 -9.31 10.09 2.65
CA MET A 118 -8.47 9.00 2.10
C MET A 118 -9.29 7.91 1.41
N ARG A 119 -10.47 7.58 1.96
CA ARG A 119 -11.38 6.63 1.31
C ARG A 119 -11.71 7.05 -0.12
N ASP A 120 -12.08 8.31 -0.28
CA ASP A 120 -12.51 8.88 -1.55
C ASP A 120 -11.32 9.06 -2.50
N VAL A 121 -10.17 9.48 -2.00
CA VAL A 121 -8.93 9.63 -2.77
C VAL A 121 -8.54 8.32 -3.44
N TYR A 122 -8.44 7.23 -2.68
CA TYR A 122 -8.06 5.93 -3.24
C TYR A 122 -9.17 5.32 -4.11
N SER A 123 -10.44 5.60 -3.80
CA SER A 123 -11.57 5.17 -4.62
C SER A 123 -11.68 5.93 -5.95
N ALA A 124 -11.27 7.19 -5.99
CA ALA A 124 -11.35 8.07 -7.17
C ALA A 124 -10.10 7.97 -8.08
N ALA A 125 -8.95 7.57 -7.53
CA ALA A 125 -7.73 7.39 -8.30
C ALA A 125 -7.93 6.45 -9.51
N SER A 126 -7.33 6.82 -10.64
CA SER A 126 -7.34 6.01 -11.87
C SER A 126 -6.66 4.66 -11.66
N ARG A 127 -5.63 4.65 -10.82
CA ARG A 127 -4.95 3.48 -10.28
C ARG A 127 -4.19 3.86 -9.02
N THR A 128 -3.91 2.85 -8.19
CA THR A 128 -3.01 3.00 -7.05
C THR A 128 -1.71 2.30 -7.36
N ILE A 129 -0.62 3.06 -7.41
CA ILE A 129 0.73 2.52 -7.54
C ILE A 129 1.22 2.13 -6.15
N ILE A 130 1.43 0.85 -5.93
CA ILE A 130 2.01 0.30 -4.71
C ILE A 130 3.51 0.12 -4.95
N TRP A 131 4.31 1.03 -4.39
CA TRP A 131 5.76 1.01 -4.54
C TRP A 131 6.40 0.13 -3.46
N LEU A 132 6.98 -0.99 -3.89
CA LEU A 132 7.69 -1.95 -3.06
C LEU A 132 9.21 -1.74 -3.09
N GLY A 133 9.70 -0.56 -3.49
CA GLY A 133 11.13 -0.27 -3.55
C GLY A 133 11.79 -0.68 -4.87
N PRO A 134 13.12 -0.45 -5.00
CA PRO A 134 13.90 -0.83 -6.18
C PRO A 134 13.95 -2.35 -6.35
N VAL A 135 14.31 -2.80 -7.56
CA VAL A 135 14.52 -4.22 -7.85
C VAL A 135 15.82 -4.70 -7.19
N GLU A 136 15.76 -5.87 -6.55
CA GLU A 136 16.91 -6.59 -6.01
C GLU A 136 17.25 -7.83 -6.85
N ALA A 137 18.40 -8.44 -6.59
CA ALA A 137 18.81 -9.66 -7.28
C ALA A 137 17.81 -10.80 -7.04
N GLY A 138 17.36 -11.43 -8.12
CA GLY A 138 16.37 -12.52 -8.08
C GLY A 138 14.91 -12.08 -8.06
N ASP A 139 14.61 -10.78 -7.96
CA ASP A 139 13.23 -10.29 -7.91
C ASP A 139 12.49 -10.55 -9.24
N VAL A 140 13.16 -10.41 -10.39
CA VAL A 140 12.56 -10.64 -11.71
C VAL A 140 12.09 -12.10 -11.83
N GLU A 141 12.97 -13.06 -11.48
CA GLU A 141 12.65 -14.48 -11.49
C GLU A 141 11.56 -14.83 -10.46
N ALA A 142 11.58 -14.18 -9.29
CA ALA A 142 10.56 -14.36 -8.25
C ALA A 142 9.17 -13.89 -8.71
N ILE A 143 9.11 -12.73 -9.38
CA ILE A 143 7.88 -12.18 -9.95
C ILE A 143 7.34 -13.13 -11.03
N GLN A 144 8.20 -13.59 -11.94
CA GLN A 144 7.83 -14.57 -12.97
C GLN A 144 7.32 -15.88 -12.37
N LEU A 145 7.93 -16.36 -11.28
CA LEU A 145 7.49 -17.54 -10.57
C LEU A 145 6.08 -17.34 -9.98
N ALA A 146 5.81 -16.21 -9.33
CA ALA A 146 4.49 -15.92 -8.77
C ALA A 146 3.40 -15.87 -9.85
N GLU A 147 3.67 -15.24 -10.98
CA GLU A 147 2.74 -15.16 -12.11
C GLU A 147 2.52 -16.53 -12.78
N LEU A 148 3.59 -17.30 -12.99
CA LEU A 148 3.51 -18.64 -13.55
C LEU A 148 2.73 -19.58 -12.63
N ALA A 149 2.96 -19.48 -11.32
CA ALA A 149 2.26 -20.25 -10.32
C ALA A 149 0.76 -19.92 -10.31
N TYR A 150 0.42 -18.63 -10.31
CA TYR A 150 -0.96 -18.16 -10.38
C TYR A 150 -1.68 -18.68 -11.64
N LYS A 151 -0.99 -18.69 -12.79
CA LYS A 151 -1.54 -19.20 -14.05
C LYS A 151 -1.73 -20.72 -14.05
N LYS A 152 -0.80 -21.47 -13.46
CA LYS A 152 -0.80 -22.95 -13.49
C LYS A 152 -1.66 -23.58 -12.39
N CYS A 153 -1.87 -22.90 -11.26
CA CYS A 153 -2.55 -23.43 -10.09
C CYS A 153 -3.88 -22.68 -9.88
N PRO A 154 -4.97 -23.02 -10.59
CA PRO A 154 -6.25 -22.35 -10.42
C PRO A 154 -6.79 -22.53 -9.00
N GLU A 155 -7.49 -21.51 -8.48
CA GLU A 155 -8.18 -21.60 -7.19
C GLU A 155 -9.25 -22.69 -7.25
N HIS A 156 -9.16 -23.69 -6.36
CA HIS A 156 -10.26 -24.61 -6.09
C HIS A 156 -10.96 -24.17 -4.80
N LEU A 157 -12.21 -23.75 -4.92
CA LEU A 157 -13.10 -23.52 -3.78
C LEU A 157 -13.64 -24.88 -3.31
N ARG A 158 -13.49 -25.18 -2.02
CA ARG A 158 -14.24 -26.27 -1.38
C ARG A 158 -15.28 -25.67 -0.44
N TYR A 159 -16.50 -26.16 -0.58
CA TYR A 159 -17.56 -25.94 0.40
C TYR A 159 -17.39 -27.00 1.50
N GLU A 160 -17.12 -26.58 2.72
CA GLU A 160 -17.00 -27.50 3.86
C GLU A 160 -18.39 -27.75 4.49
N GLU A 161 -18.54 -28.88 5.20
CA GLU A 161 -19.79 -29.27 5.85
C GLU A 161 -20.26 -28.29 6.94
N ASP A 162 -19.35 -27.44 7.45
CA ASP A 162 -19.63 -26.38 8.42
C ASP A 162 -20.25 -25.10 7.78
N GLY A 163 -20.54 -25.14 6.48
CA GLY A 163 -21.08 -24.00 5.73
C GLY A 163 -20.06 -22.92 5.40
N THR A 164 -18.76 -23.18 5.63
CA THR A 164 -17.70 -22.24 5.29
C THR A 164 -17.04 -22.58 3.95
N TRP A 165 -16.73 -21.55 3.17
CA TRP A 165 -15.88 -21.68 2.01
C TRP A 165 -14.43 -21.72 2.46
N ARG A 166 -13.77 -22.87 2.33
CA ARG A 166 -12.33 -22.98 2.54
C ARG A 166 -11.63 -23.07 1.20
N LEU A 167 -10.55 -22.32 1.05
CA LEU A 167 -9.65 -22.52 -0.08
C LEU A 167 -8.83 -23.77 0.23
N LEU A 168 -9.07 -24.88 -0.48
CA LEU A 168 -8.05 -25.91 -0.58
C LEU A 168 -7.02 -25.42 -1.60
N SER A 169 -6.06 -24.63 -1.13
CA SER A 169 -4.82 -24.39 -1.85
C SER A 169 -3.98 -25.66 -1.83
N LEU A 170 -4.32 -26.61 -2.68
CA LEU A 170 -3.42 -27.70 -3.05
C LEU A 170 -2.39 -27.14 -4.02
N PHE A 171 -1.45 -26.35 -3.49
CA PHE A 171 -0.28 -25.89 -4.24
C PHE A 171 0.57 -27.11 -4.62
N HIS A 172 0.17 -27.82 -5.68
CA HIS A 172 0.98 -28.88 -6.29
C HIS A 172 1.85 -28.24 -7.36
N GLY A 173 2.83 -27.45 -6.92
CA GLY A 173 3.73 -26.75 -7.83
C GLY A 173 4.58 -27.73 -8.64
N SER A 174 5.14 -28.74 -7.97
CA SER A 174 6.02 -29.75 -8.58
C SER A 174 5.33 -30.51 -9.72
N ASP A 175 4.10 -31.00 -9.49
CA ASP A 175 3.29 -31.72 -10.48
C ASP A 175 2.98 -30.88 -11.73
N ARG A 176 3.07 -29.56 -11.60
CA ARG A 176 2.81 -28.58 -12.66
C ARG A 176 4.10 -27.98 -13.23
N GLY A 177 5.26 -28.53 -12.87
CA GLY A 177 6.57 -28.07 -13.32
C GLY A 177 6.95 -26.69 -12.80
N LEU A 178 6.51 -26.33 -11.59
CA LEU A 178 7.08 -25.21 -10.83
C LEU A 178 8.29 -25.71 -10.03
N PRO A 179 9.35 -24.89 -9.88
CA PRO A 179 10.47 -25.24 -9.03
C PRO A 179 9.99 -25.38 -7.57
N GLY A 180 10.47 -26.41 -6.87
CA GLY A 180 10.25 -26.54 -5.44
C GLY A 180 10.91 -25.41 -4.64
N ALA A 181 10.35 -25.07 -3.48
CA ALA A 181 10.91 -24.04 -2.60
C ALA A 181 12.27 -24.44 -1.98
N LYS A 182 12.55 -25.74 -1.94
CA LYS A 182 13.77 -26.33 -1.40
C LYS A 182 14.55 -27.07 -2.49
N VAL A 183 15.88 -27.00 -2.42
CA VAL A 183 16.83 -27.78 -3.21
C VAL A 183 17.75 -28.49 -2.22
N GLY A 184 17.46 -29.76 -1.94
CA GLY A 184 18.10 -30.46 -0.82
C GLY A 184 17.73 -29.81 0.52
N SER A 185 18.73 -29.41 1.29
CA SER A 185 18.55 -28.65 2.55
C SER A 185 18.44 -27.13 2.36
N ASP A 186 18.75 -26.61 1.16
CA ASP A 186 18.81 -25.17 0.91
C ASP A 186 17.52 -24.63 0.31
N ILE A 187 17.27 -23.33 0.53
CA ILE A 187 16.15 -22.62 -0.11
C ILE A 187 16.53 -22.19 -1.52
N CYS A 188 15.64 -22.48 -2.48
CA CYS A 188 15.77 -22.05 -3.86
C CYS A 188 15.91 -20.51 -3.93
N PRO A 189 16.93 -19.95 -4.61
CA PRO A 189 17.16 -18.50 -4.67
C PRO A 189 15.93 -17.71 -5.14
N THR A 190 15.19 -18.21 -6.13
CA THR A 190 13.97 -17.57 -6.65
C THR A 190 12.87 -17.49 -5.58
N TRP A 191 12.70 -18.55 -4.79
CA TRP A 191 11.74 -18.56 -3.68
C TRP A 191 12.17 -17.64 -2.54
N ARG A 192 13.47 -17.58 -2.23
CA ARG A 192 14.01 -16.63 -1.24
C ARG A 192 13.69 -15.18 -1.63
N SER A 193 13.90 -14.78 -2.88
CA SER A 193 13.55 -13.43 -3.33
C SER A 193 12.02 -13.19 -3.30
N LEU A 194 11.22 -14.21 -3.64
CA LEU A 194 9.76 -14.13 -3.50
C LEU A 194 9.33 -13.92 -2.04
N PHE A 195 9.93 -14.62 -1.09
CA PHE A 195 9.65 -14.44 0.34
C PHE A 195 10.00 -13.04 0.81
N LYS A 196 11.12 -12.45 0.36
CA LYS A 196 11.48 -11.06 0.66
C LYS A 196 10.43 -10.06 0.16
N ILE A 197 9.86 -10.28 -1.03
CA ILE A 197 8.77 -9.44 -1.56
C ILE A 197 7.53 -9.59 -0.68
N LEU A 198 7.16 -10.82 -0.29
CA LEU A 198 5.98 -11.09 0.54
C LEU A 198 6.14 -10.64 2.00
N LEU A 199 7.38 -10.48 2.48
CA LEU A 199 7.70 -9.94 3.80
C LEU A 199 8.05 -8.44 3.75
N HIS A 200 7.86 -7.80 2.59
CA HIS A 200 8.19 -6.39 2.43
C HIS A 200 7.45 -5.53 3.48
N PRO A 201 8.11 -4.55 4.13
CA PRO A 201 7.51 -3.73 5.20
C PRO A 201 6.26 -2.94 4.78
N TRP A 202 5.96 -2.88 3.48
CA TRP A 202 4.68 -2.35 3.03
C TRP A 202 3.52 -3.14 3.62
N PHE A 203 3.60 -4.48 3.63
CA PHE A 203 2.54 -5.35 4.15
C PHE A 203 2.29 -5.19 5.64
N SER A 204 3.22 -4.63 6.42
CA SER A 204 3.01 -4.42 7.86
C SER A 204 2.17 -3.18 8.17
N ARG A 205 2.09 -2.18 7.30
CA ARG A 205 1.51 -0.87 7.63
C ARG A 205 -0.02 -0.90 7.61
N ILE A 206 -0.69 -0.50 8.69
CA ILE A 206 -2.16 -0.53 8.75
C ILE A 206 -2.85 0.28 7.63
N TRP A 207 -2.24 1.39 7.21
CA TRP A 207 -2.81 2.27 6.18
C TRP A 207 -3.02 1.56 4.84
N ILE A 208 -2.19 0.57 4.48
CA ILE A 208 -2.30 -0.11 3.18
C ILE A 208 -3.64 -0.80 2.98
N VAL A 209 -4.36 -1.09 4.07
CA VAL A 209 -5.65 -1.76 4.01
C VAL A 209 -6.61 -0.90 3.18
N GLN A 210 -6.76 0.39 3.49
CA GLN A 210 -7.57 1.30 2.66
C GLN A 210 -6.92 1.57 1.31
N GLU A 211 -5.59 1.74 1.25
CA GLU A 211 -4.88 2.10 0.01
C GLU A 211 -5.02 1.01 -1.08
N LEU A 212 -5.03 -0.26 -0.67
CA LEU A 212 -5.19 -1.41 -1.56
C LEU A 212 -6.67 -1.75 -1.80
N LEU A 213 -7.49 -1.91 -0.75
CA LEU A 213 -8.85 -2.44 -0.89
C LEU A 213 -9.78 -1.48 -1.62
N LEU A 214 -9.60 -0.16 -1.46
CA LEU A 214 -10.44 0.84 -2.12
C LEU A 214 -9.97 1.19 -3.53
N SER A 215 -8.77 0.74 -3.90
CA SER A 215 -8.23 0.99 -5.24
C SER A 215 -9.03 0.21 -6.29
N ARG A 216 -9.48 0.92 -7.34
CA ARG A 216 -10.12 0.28 -8.51
C ARG A 216 -9.12 -0.48 -9.38
N ASN A 217 -7.83 -0.12 -9.30
CA ASN A 217 -6.77 -0.67 -10.14
C ASN A 217 -5.44 -0.59 -9.38
N PRO A 218 -5.19 -1.48 -8.40
CA PRO A 218 -3.93 -1.52 -7.70
C PRO A 218 -2.83 -2.16 -8.55
N GLN A 219 -1.69 -1.48 -8.70
CA GLN A 219 -0.52 -1.97 -9.42
C GLN A 219 0.70 -2.02 -8.50
N MET A 220 1.23 -3.21 -8.26
CA MET A 220 2.43 -3.38 -7.45
C MET A 220 3.68 -3.21 -8.31
N TRP A 221 4.56 -2.29 -7.92
CA TRP A 221 5.81 -2.00 -8.60
C TRP A 221 6.99 -2.35 -7.72
N ARG A 222 7.96 -3.06 -8.30
CA ARG A 222 9.24 -3.38 -7.67
C ARG A 222 10.33 -3.00 -8.66
N GLY A 223 10.90 -1.81 -8.46
CA GLY A 223 11.78 -1.19 -9.45
C GLY A 223 11.08 -0.99 -10.79
N GLY A 224 11.74 -1.45 -11.85
CA GLY A 224 11.22 -1.40 -13.21
C GLY A 224 10.10 -2.39 -13.52
N GLU A 225 9.86 -3.36 -12.64
CA GLU A 225 8.89 -4.44 -12.85
C GLU A 225 7.51 -4.07 -12.34
N THR A 226 6.49 -4.63 -12.97
CA THR A 226 5.11 -4.63 -12.45
C THR A 226 4.75 -6.05 -12.07
N ILE A 227 4.24 -6.20 -10.85
CA ILE A 227 3.78 -7.47 -10.30
C ILE A 227 2.26 -7.48 -10.40
N SER A 228 1.69 -8.56 -10.93
CA SER A 228 0.25 -8.80 -10.82
C SER A 228 -0.18 -8.84 -9.35
N THR A 229 -0.98 -7.85 -8.92
CA THR A 229 -1.52 -7.78 -7.56
C THR A 229 -2.28 -9.05 -7.19
N ALA A 230 -3.07 -9.59 -8.12
CA ALA A 230 -3.79 -10.85 -7.92
C ALA A 230 -2.83 -12.04 -7.71
N ALA A 231 -1.77 -12.14 -8.52
CA ALA A 231 -0.80 -13.22 -8.40
C ALA A 231 -0.02 -13.14 -7.08
N LEU A 232 0.39 -11.95 -6.65
CA LEU A 232 1.15 -11.78 -5.41
C LEU A 232 0.29 -12.06 -4.17
N LEU A 233 -0.95 -11.56 -4.12
CA LEU A 233 -1.87 -11.84 -3.02
C LEU A 233 -2.28 -13.33 -2.99
N TRP A 234 -2.50 -13.95 -4.16
CA TRP A 234 -2.73 -15.38 -4.24
C TRP A 234 -1.54 -16.18 -3.71
N MET A 235 -0.32 -15.79 -4.08
CA MET A 235 0.91 -16.42 -3.61
C MET A 235 1.10 -16.23 -2.10
N ALA A 236 0.81 -15.04 -1.57
CA ALA A 236 0.79 -14.81 -0.13
C ALA A 236 -0.15 -15.78 0.58
N ASN A 237 -1.33 -16.04 0.01
CA ASN A 237 -2.24 -17.03 0.55
C ASN A 237 -1.66 -18.45 0.47
N GLN A 238 -1.00 -18.84 -0.64
CA GLN A 238 -0.39 -20.17 -0.75
C GLN A 238 0.71 -20.39 0.29
N VAL A 239 1.62 -19.43 0.45
CA VAL A 239 2.70 -19.47 1.46
C VAL A 239 2.11 -19.53 2.87
N GLY A 240 0.97 -18.86 3.08
CA GLY A 240 0.26 -18.84 4.35
C GLY A 240 -0.45 -20.13 4.72
N GLU A 241 -0.75 -21.02 3.78
CA GLU A 241 -1.55 -22.24 4.00
C GLU A 241 -0.76 -23.54 3.76
N HIS A 242 0.25 -23.51 2.89
CA HIS A 242 0.96 -24.72 2.47
C HIS A 242 2.14 -25.01 3.40
N ALA A 243 2.11 -26.16 4.09
CA ALA A 243 3.09 -26.54 5.10
C ALA A 243 4.55 -26.48 4.59
N GLU A 244 4.83 -27.00 3.39
CA GLU A 244 6.19 -26.96 2.84
C GLU A 244 6.67 -25.53 2.54
N LEU A 245 5.75 -24.64 2.14
CA LEU A 245 6.09 -23.24 1.86
C LEU A 245 6.31 -22.48 3.17
N GLN A 246 5.46 -22.71 4.18
CA GLN A 246 5.63 -22.17 5.53
C GLN A 246 6.98 -22.58 6.14
N GLU A 247 7.35 -23.85 5.99
CA GLU A 247 8.65 -24.33 6.44
C GLU A 247 9.79 -23.67 5.66
N ALA A 248 9.66 -23.51 4.34
CA ALA A 248 10.66 -22.86 3.51
C ALA A 248 10.86 -21.37 3.85
N ILE A 249 9.78 -20.61 4.07
CA ILE A 249 9.89 -19.20 4.48
C ILE A 249 10.47 -19.08 5.89
N TYR A 250 10.12 -20.00 6.81
CA TYR A 250 10.70 -20.04 8.15
C TYR A 250 12.21 -20.30 8.12
N LEU A 251 12.65 -21.28 7.32
CA LEU A 251 14.07 -21.58 7.12
C LEU A 251 14.83 -20.42 6.44
N SER A 252 14.17 -19.66 5.58
CA SER A 252 14.78 -18.51 4.89
C SER A 252 14.93 -17.29 5.79
N GLU A 253 13.90 -16.95 6.57
CA GLU A 253 13.78 -15.62 7.20
C GLU A 253 13.65 -15.67 8.74
N GLY A 254 13.62 -16.87 9.33
CA GLY A 254 13.68 -17.08 10.78
C GLY A 254 12.39 -16.81 11.54
N SER A 255 11.35 -16.23 10.93
CA SER A 255 10.02 -16.09 11.54
C SER A 255 8.91 -15.93 10.51
N ILE A 256 7.77 -16.56 10.79
CA ILE A 256 6.50 -16.36 10.06
C ILE A 256 5.41 -15.73 10.94
N SER A 257 5.73 -15.38 12.19
CA SER A 257 4.71 -14.98 13.19
C SER A 257 3.95 -13.71 12.81
N LYS A 258 4.46 -12.93 11.84
CA LYS A 258 3.82 -11.72 11.31
C LYS A 258 3.74 -11.72 9.78
N PHE A 259 3.20 -12.79 9.20
CA PHE A 259 3.04 -12.89 7.74
C PHE A 259 1.85 -12.06 7.22
N ASN A 260 1.94 -10.74 7.34
CA ASN A 260 0.85 -9.80 7.04
C ASN A 260 0.38 -9.83 5.59
N ALA A 261 1.22 -10.25 4.63
CA ALA A 261 0.79 -10.39 3.24
C ALA A 261 -0.39 -11.38 3.08
N ARG A 262 -0.41 -12.47 3.88
CA ARG A 262 -1.57 -13.40 3.92
C ARG A 262 -2.82 -12.71 4.46
N ASN A 263 -2.69 -11.98 5.57
CA ASN A 263 -3.81 -11.26 6.19
C ASN A 263 -4.41 -10.23 5.21
N ILE A 264 -3.55 -9.50 4.49
CA ILE A 264 -3.97 -8.54 3.46
C ILE A 264 -4.63 -9.23 2.27
N ALA A 265 -4.09 -10.36 1.79
CA ALA A 265 -4.73 -11.14 0.73
C ALA A 265 -6.15 -11.61 1.13
N TRP A 266 -6.30 -12.02 2.39
CA TRP A 266 -7.60 -12.41 2.94
C TRP A 266 -8.57 -11.21 3.02
N CYS A 267 -8.13 -10.07 3.58
CA CYS A 267 -8.92 -8.84 3.63
C CYS A 267 -9.35 -8.37 2.24
N HIS A 268 -8.43 -8.39 1.27
CA HIS A 268 -8.70 -8.02 -0.12
C HIS A 268 -9.79 -8.92 -0.73
N ARG A 269 -9.68 -10.24 -0.58
CA ARG A 269 -10.65 -11.20 -1.11
C ARG A 269 -12.04 -11.00 -0.50
N ARG A 270 -12.10 -10.80 0.81
CA ARG A 270 -13.37 -10.61 1.52
C ARG A 270 -14.05 -9.31 1.13
N PHE A 271 -13.30 -8.20 1.12
CA PHE A 271 -13.82 -6.88 0.75
C PHE A 271 -14.48 -6.87 -0.63
N HIS A 272 -13.96 -7.64 -1.58
CA HIS A 272 -14.50 -7.73 -2.94
C HIS A 272 -15.64 -8.76 -3.10
N LYS A 273 -15.92 -9.58 -2.08
CA LYS A 273 -16.99 -10.60 -2.10
C LYS A 273 -18.19 -10.23 -1.22
N ASP A 274 -17.96 -9.65 -0.06
CA ASP A 274 -18.96 -9.43 0.98
C ASP A 274 -19.31 -7.94 1.13
N LYS A 275 -20.29 -7.63 1.99
CA LYS A 275 -20.54 -6.26 2.47
C LYS A 275 -19.39 -5.77 3.36
N LEU A 276 -19.31 -4.45 3.57
CA LEU A 276 -18.37 -3.84 4.51
C LEU A 276 -18.50 -4.52 5.89
N ASP A 277 -17.37 -4.92 6.47
CA ASP A 277 -17.34 -5.51 7.81
C ASP A 277 -17.43 -4.41 8.89
N PRO A 278 -17.98 -4.70 10.08
CA PRO A 278 -17.84 -3.81 11.23
C PRO A 278 -16.37 -3.54 11.59
N LEU A 279 -16.10 -2.38 12.19
CA LEU A 279 -14.72 -1.96 12.54
C LEU A 279 -13.96 -3.02 13.37
N TRP A 280 -14.61 -3.60 14.39
CA TRP A 280 -13.99 -4.61 15.26
C TRP A 280 -13.55 -5.87 14.51
N VAL A 281 -14.32 -6.24 13.48
CA VAL A 281 -14.02 -7.37 12.61
C VAL A 281 -12.74 -7.09 11.82
N ASN A 282 -12.63 -5.91 11.20
CA ASN A 282 -11.43 -5.47 10.50
C ASN A 282 -10.22 -5.38 11.45
N MET A 283 -10.39 -4.80 12.63
CA MET A 283 -9.33 -4.68 13.64
C MET A 283 -8.76 -6.03 14.07
N SER A 284 -9.62 -7.04 14.27
CA SER A 284 -9.17 -8.37 14.70
C SER A 284 -8.20 -9.02 13.73
N ARG A 285 -8.29 -8.68 12.43
CA ARG A 285 -7.50 -9.29 11.34
C ARG A 285 -6.25 -8.51 10.99
N THR A 286 -6.19 -7.27 11.44
CA THR A 286 -5.06 -6.36 11.23
C THR A 286 -4.36 -6.04 12.55
N MET A 287 -4.53 -6.87 13.58
CA MET A 287 -4.03 -6.61 14.94
C MET A 287 -2.49 -6.49 14.99
N ASP A 288 -1.81 -7.30 14.18
CA ASP A 288 -0.34 -7.35 14.06
C ASP A 288 0.25 -6.31 13.11
N MET A 289 -0.60 -5.47 12.51
CA MET A 289 -0.17 -4.39 11.63
C MET A 289 0.31 -3.17 12.42
N GLU A 290 1.29 -2.50 11.85
CA GLU A 290 2.00 -1.36 12.40
C GLU A 290 1.24 -0.06 12.13
N ALA A 291 1.08 0.71 13.21
CA ALA A 291 0.43 2.00 13.23
C ALA A 291 1.37 2.98 13.93
N LYS A 292 1.65 4.14 13.32
CA LYS A 292 2.55 5.14 13.90
C LYS A 292 1.92 5.79 15.12
N LEU A 293 0.64 6.14 15.01
CA LEU A 293 -0.19 6.60 16.11
C LEU A 293 -1.18 5.51 16.49
N ILE A 294 -1.52 5.41 17.77
CA ILE A 294 -2.51 4.43 18.23
C ILE A 294 -3.86 4.60 17.53
N LEU A 295 -4.25 5.85 17.24
CA LEU A 295 -5.48 6.19 16.51
C LEU A 295 -5.49 5.69 15.06
N ASP A 296 -4.32 5.54 14.43
CA ASP A 296 -4.24 5.04 13.05
C ASP A 296 -4.78 3.60 12.96
N ARG A 297 -4.74 2.81 14.05
CA ARG A 297 -5.36 1.47 14.09
C ARG A 297 -6.86 1.49 13.84
N PHE A 298 -7.51 2.62 14.09
CA PHE A 298 -8.94 2.83 13.88
C PHE A 298 -9.19 3.57 12.55
N PHE A 299 -8.50 4.69 12.34
CA PHE A 299 -8.74 5.57 11.19
C PHE A 299 -8.36 4.91 9.87
N ALA A 300 -7.30 4.08 9.86
CA ALA A 300 -6.90 3.31 8.68
C ALA A 300 -7.88 2.20 8.29
N LEU A 301 -8.89 1.91 9.12
CA LEU A 301 -9.95 0.95 8.81
C LEU A 301 -11.31 1.62 8.59
N ALA A 302 -11.44 2.93 8.86
CA ALA A 302 -12.71 3.63 8.79
C ALA A 302 -13.35 3.58 7.39
N GLY A 303 -12.55 3.75 6.34
CA GLY A 303 -13.03 3.76 4.95
C GLY A 303 -13.54 2.41 4.44
N ILE A 304 -13.18 1.31 5.10
CA ILE A 304 -13.60 -0.06 4.75
C ILE A 304 -14.53 -0.70 5.79
N SER A 305 -15.00 0.09 6.77
CA SER A 305 -15.88 -0.38 7.84
C SER A 305 -17.27 0.22 7.71
N GLU A 306 -18.29 -0.52 8.15
CA GLU A 306 -19.67 -0.02 8.23
C GLU A 306 -20.00 0.61 9.59
N GLY A 307 -21.04 1.45 9.63
CA GLY A 307 -21.65 1.95 10.87
C GLY A 307 -20.88 3.06 11.60
N LEU A 308 -19.86 3.66 10.97
CA LEU A 308 -19.08 4.74 11.58
C LEU A 308 -19.67 6.13 11.25
N PRO A 309 -19.67 7.07 12.20
CA PRO A 309 -20.10 8.44 11.94
C PRO A 309 -19.13 9.17 11.00
N GLU A 310 -19.61 10.20 10.30
CA GLU A 310 -18.83 10.96 9.32
C GLU A 310 -17.60 11.65 9.96
N ASP A 311 -17.70 12.06 11.22
CA ASP A 311 -16.64 12.72 11.98
C ASP A 311 -15.75 11.76 12.80
N PHE A 312 -15.85 10.44 12.54
CA PHE A 312 -15.12 9.40 13.27
C PHE A 312 -13.60 9.63 13.22
N VAL A 313 -13.07 9.92 12.03
CA VAL A 313 -11.65 10.27 11.86
C VAL A 313 -11.43 11.69 12.38
N ASN A 314 -10.72 11.84 13.48
CA ASN A 314 -10.38 13.15 14.02
C ASN A 314 -9.11 13.09 14.89
N TYR A 315 -8.00 13.65 14.42
CA TYR A 315 -6.75 13.67 15.19
C TYR A 315 -6.76 14.65 16.38
N THR A 316 -7.80 15.46 16.54
CA THR A 316 -7.98 16.29 17.74
C THR A 316 -8.63 15.53 18.90
N LYS A 317 -9.16 14.31 18.67
CA LYS A 317 -9.79 13.47 19.71
C LYS A 317 -8.74 12.57 20.40
N THR A 318 -8.97 12.22 21.66
CA THR A 318 -8.16 11.24 22.40
C THR A 318 -8.54 9.80 22.02
N LEU A 319 -7.71 8.84 22.45
CA LEU A 319 -8.02 7.41 22.28
C LEU A 319 -9.31 6.99 23.01
N GLU A 320 -9.60 7.58 24.16
CA GLU A 320 -10.80 7.28 24.94
C GLU A 320 -12.06 7.83 24.25
N GLU A 321 -11.97 9.00 23.61
CA GLU A 321 -13.07 9.59 22.86
C GLU A 321 -13.37 8.79 21.58
N VAL A 322 -12.36 8.32 20.86
CA VAL A 322 -12.53 7.48 19.66
C VAL A 322 -12.92 6.05 20.04
N GLY A 323 -12.27 5.50 21.06
CA GLY A 323 -12.51 4.15 21.55
C GLY A 323 -13.88 4.01 22.20
N GLY A 324 -14.35 5.00 22.96
CA GLY A 324 -15.63 4.98 23.68
C GLY A 324 -16.84 5.34 22.84
N SER A 325 -16.67 6.13 21.76
CA SER A 325 -17.78 6.49 20.85
C SER A 325 -18.23 5.35 19.93
N GLY A 326 -17.47 4.25 19.83
CA GLY A 326 -17.77 3.09 18.99
C GLY A 326 -18.52 1.94 19.67
N TRP A 327 -18.78 1.99 20.99
CA TRP A 327 -19.41 0.90 21.75
C TRP A 327 -20.67 1.30 22.51
N SER A 328 -21.40 2.32 22.05
CA SER A 328 -22.80 2.41 22.45
C SER A 328 -23.57 1.29 21.73
N HIS A 329 -23.55 0.10 22.32
CA HIS A 329 -24.62 -0.85 22.13
C HIS A 329 -25.90 -0.14 22.53
N ASP A 330 -26.66 0.34 21.56
CA ASP A 330 -28.06 0.65 21.77
C ASP A 330 -28.74 -0.72 21.93
N PRO A 331 -29.20 -1.11 23.13
CA PRO A 331 -29.91 -2.36 23.30
C PRO A 331 -31.35 -2.12 22.84
N VAL A 332 -31.57 -2.18 21.53
CA VAL A 332 -32.92 -2.26 20.96
C VAL A 332 -33.37 -3.72 21.17
N ARG A 333 -34.18 -4.00 22.20
CA ARG A 333 -35.66 -3.96 22.22
C ARG A 333 -36.32 -4.84 21.19
#